data_AF-A0A315XXY3-F1
#
_entry.id   AF-A0A315XXY3-F1
#
_cell.length_a   1.000
_cell.length_b   1.000
_cell.length_c   1.000
_cell.angle_alpha   90.00
_cell.angle_beta   90.00
_cell.angle_gamma   90.00
#
_symmetry.space_group_name_H-M   'P 1'
#
loop_
_entity.id
_entity.type
_entity.pdbx_description
1 polymer ?
#
loop_
_entity_poly.entity_id
_entity_poly.type
_entity_poly.pdbx_seq_one_letter_code
_entity_poly.pdbx_strand_id
1 'polypeptide(L)' 'MINQHIEKQQKQDQLQILMSIYGISYKSGSAILAEIGDVNVFPRPKSLVGWSGLAPACL' A
#
# COMPACT_ATOMS: atom_id res chain seq x y z
N MET A 1 10.82 -19.29 -11.41
CA MET A 1 11.53 -19.00 -10.13
C MET A 1 11.89 -17.53 -10.00
N ILE A 2 12.42 -16.88 -11.04
CA ILE A 2 12.80 -15.45 -11.05
C ILE A 2 11.63 -14.51 -10.68
N ASN A 3 10.44 -14.73 -11.25
CA ASN A 3 9.28 -13.85 -11.00
C ASN A 3 8.86 -13.78 -9.53
N GLN A 4 8.92 -14.90 -8.80
CA GLN A 4 8.55 -14.89 -7.38
C GLN A 4 9.53 -14.09 -6.52
N HIS A 5 10.79 -13.98 -6.94
CA HIS A 5 11.78 -13.19 -6.20
C HIS A 5 11.56 -11.69 -6.44
N ILE A 6 11.20 -11.32 -7.66
CA ILE A 6 10.85 -9.94 -8.04
C ILE A 6 9.60 -9.48 -7.28
N GLU A 7 8.53 -10.28 -7.29
CA GLU A 7 7.29 -9.98 -6.56
C GLU A 7 7.52 -9.82 -5.06
N LYS A 8 8.40 -10.66 -4.50
CA LYS A 8 8.77 -10.60 -3.08
C LYS A 8 9.56 -9.34 -2.75
N GLN A 9 10.48 -8.92 -3.61
CA GLN A 9 11.20 -7.65 -3.43
C GLN A 9 10.27 -6.45 -3.55
N GLN A 10 9.37 -6.43 -4.53
CA GLN A 10 8.40 -5.34 -4.70
C GLN A 10 7.49 -5.17 -3.47
N LYS A 11 6.98 -6.27 -2.92
CA LYS A 11 6.19 -6.25 -1.67
C LYS A 11 7.02 -5.73 -0.48
N GLN A 12 8.29 -6.12 -0.42
CA GLN A 12 9.19 -5.65 0.63
C GLN A 12 9.43 -4.14 0.54
N ASP A 13 9.65 -3.60 -0.67
CA ASP A 13 9.85 -2.18 -0.90
C ASP A 13 8.59 -1.36 -0.54
N GLN A 14 7.41 -1.85 -0.93
CA GLN A 14 6.12 -1.24 -0.58
C GLN A 14 5.91 -1.23 0.94
N LEU A 15 6.30 -2.30 1.63
CA LEU A 15 6.21 -2.39 3.08
C LEU A 15 7.16 -1.40 3.78
N GLN A 16 8.37 -1.19 3.25
CA GLN A 16 9.31 -0.19 3.76
C GLN A 16 8.74 1.23 3.64
N ILE A 17 8.04 1.55 2.54
CA ILE A 17 7.36 2.84 2.37
C ILE A 17 6.29 3.01 3.45
N LEU A 18 5.45 2.00 3.70
CA LEU A 18 4.43 2.04 4.74
C LEU A 18 5.04 2.22 6.14
N MET A 19 6.14 1.52 6.43
CA MET A 19 6.84 1.62 7.71
C MET A 19 7.60 2.94 7.90
N SER A 20 7.80 3.74 6.84
CA SER A 20 8.36 5.09 6.96
C SER A 20 7.39 6.08 7.61
N ILE A 21 6.09 5.74 7.65
CA ILE A 21 5.07 6.52 8.34
C ILE A 21 5.19 6.27 9.85
N TYR A 22 5.34 7.35 10.62
CA TYR A 22 5.44 7.29 12.07
C TYR A 22 4.23 6.57 12.67
N GLY A 23 4.49 5.54 13.48
CA GLY A 23 3.46 4.71 14.12
C GLY A 23 3.03 3.47 13.33
N ILE A 24 3.49 3.27 12.09
CA ILE A 24 3.23 2.05 11.33
C ILE A 24 4.36 1.04 11.56
N SER A 25 4.04 -0.03 12.30
CA SER A 25 4.93 -1.18 12.47
C SER A 25 4.83 -2.16 11.30
N TYR A 26 5.79 -3.10 11.20
CA TYR A 26 5.75 -4.19 10.21
C TYR A 26 4.40 -4.92 10.14
N LYS A 27 3.79 -5.20 11.30
CA LYS A 27 2.52 -5.91 11.37
C LYS A 27 1.38 -5.08 10.78
N SER A 28 1.29 -3.82 11.15
CA SER A 28 0.27 -2.89 10.65
C SER A 28 0.47 -2.63 9.15
N GLY A 29 1.71 -2.39 8.71
CA GLY A 29 2.03 -2.19 7.30
C GLY A 29 1.71 -3.43 6.46
N SER A 30 1.98 -4.63 6.98
CA SER A 30 1.65 -5.89 6.28
C SER A 30 0.14 -6.09 6.17
N ALA A 31 -0.62 -5.72 7.21
CA ALA A 31 -2.08 -5.79 7.18
C ALA A 31 -2.66 -4.83 6.14
N ILE A 32 -2.19 -3.57 6.11
CA ILE A 32 -2.61 -2.57 5.12
C ILE A 32 -2.27 -3.05 3.69
N LEU A 33 -1.07 -3.59 3.47
CA LEU A 33 -0.65 -4.10 2.17
C LEU A 33 -1.50 -5.31 1.73
N ALA A 34 -1.91 -6.17 2.68
CA ALA A 34 -2.79 -7.29 2.41
C ALA A 34 -4.23 -6.86 2.10
N GLU A 35 -4.73 -5.79 2.73
CA GLU A 35 -6.06 -5.23 2.47
C GLU A 35 -6.15 -4.50 1.14
N ILE A 36 -5.15 -3.67 0.81
CA ILE A 36 -5.12 -2.91 -0.45
C ILE A 36 -4.81 -3.84 -1.64
N GLY A 37 -3.91 -4.81 -1.44
CA GLY A 37 -3.45 -5.69 -2.51
C GLY A 37 -2.54 -4.97 -3.49
N ASP A 38 -2.84 -5.08 -4.79
CA ASP A 38 -2.04 -4.41 -5.83
C ASP A 38 -2.38 -2.91 -5.91
N VAL A 39 -1.44 -2.09 -5.46
CA VAL A 39 -1.57 -0.62 -5.49
C VAL A 39 -1.62 -0.05 -6.90
N ASN A 40 -1.12 -0.78 -7.92
CA ASN A 40 -1.13 -0.31 -9.31
C ASN A 40 -2.52 -0.28 -9.94
N VAL A 41 -3.51 -0.91 -9.30
CA VAL A 41 -4.92 -0.85 -9.69
C VAL A 41 -5.47 0.58 -9.53
N PHE A 42 -4.84 1.40 -8.70
CA PHE A 42 -5.19 2.81 -8.51
C PHE A 42 -4.37 3.72 -9.43
N PRO A 43 -4.96 4.29 -10.48
CA PRO A 43 -4.23 5.08 -11.47
C PRO A 43 -3.71 6.42 -10.93
N ARG A 44 -4.26 6.91 -9.81
CA ARG A 44 -3.85 8.15 -9.15
C ARG A 44 -3.96 7.98 -7.63
N PRO A 45 -3.09 8.64 -6.83
CA PRO A 45 -3.19 8.60 -5.36
C PRO A 45 -4.56 9.01 -4.82
N LYS A 46 -5.23 9.97 -5.48
CA LYS A 46 -6.59 10.40 -5.12
C LYS A 46 -7.62 9.28 -5.23
N SER A 47 -7.44 8.34 -6.16
CA SER A 47 -8.34 7.20 -6.33
C SER A 47 -8.23 6.22 -5.15
N LEU A 48 -7.01 5.99 -4.65
CA LEU A 48 -6.78 5.18 -3.46
C LEU A 48 -7.40 5.83 -2.21
N VAL A 49 -7.18 7.14 -2.05
CA VAL A 49 -7.72 7.92 -0.91
C VAL A 49 -9.25 8.00 -0.96
N GLY A 50 -9.84 8.07 -2.16
CA GLY A 50 -11.30 7.98 -2.35
C GLY A 50 -11.86 6.60 -2.02
N TRP A 51 -11.17 5.54 -2.45
CA TRP A 51 -11.55 4.15 -2.13
C TRP A 51 -11.50 3.85 -0.63
N SER A 52 -10.49 4.38 0.08
CA SER A 52 -10.36 4.19 1.53
C SER A 52 -11.35 5.02 2.36
N GLY A 53 -12.16 5.88 1.72
CA GLY A 53 -13.07 6.79 2.41
C GLY A 53 -12.37 7.90 3.20
N LEU A 54 -11.05 8.07 3.01
CA LEU A 54 -10.24 9.12 3.63
C LEU A 54 -10.23 10.42 2.82
N ALA A 55 -10.77 10.38 1.59
CA ALA A 55 -10.95 11.59 0.80
C ALA A 55 -11.94 12.51 1.53
N PRO A 56 -11.56 13.76 1.85
CA PRO A 56 -12.52 14.72 2.33
C PRO A 56 -13.61 14.85 1.27
N ALA A 57 -14.87 14.66 1.66
CA ALA A 57 -15.98 15.01 0.80
C ALA A 57 -15.85 16.51 0.49
N CYS A 58 -15.61 16.85 -0.77
CA CYS A 58 -15.80 18.23 -1.19
C CYS A 58 -17.28 18.57 -0.98
N LEU A 59 -17.51 19.56 -0.11
CA LEU A 59 -18.59 20.53 -0.24
C LEU A 59 -18.43 21.30 -1.57
#